data_AF-K0K3R0-F1
#
_entry.id   AF-K0K3R0-F1
#
_cell.length_a   1.000
_cell.length_b   1.000
_cell.length_c   1.000
_cell.angle_alpha   90.00
_cell.angle_beta   90.00
_cell.angle_gamma   90.00
#
_symmetry.space_group_name_H-M   'P 1'
#
loop_
_entity.id
_entity.type
_entity.pdbx_description
1 polymer ?
#
loop_
_entity_poly.entity_id
_entity_poly.type
_entity_poly.pdbx_seq_one_letter_code
_entity_poly.pdbx_strand_id
1 'polypeptide(L)'
;MLERALEAEVPFGWVTADELYGNDTKFRLWLETVDVPHVVAVPKSAMVVSFGLLKVRVNRLIAELPDTAWKRLSCGEGGRGPRVSDWAVIDIRPLRRREWGHWLLARRSIADPSDIAYYVCFGPADTTLERLVRVAGARWAIEECFQTAKNETGLDHYQVRGYQAWYRHITLSMTALAFLVITREITEKGAPHPARANR
;
A
#
# COMPACT_ATOMS: atom_id res chain seq x y z
N MET A 1 9.31 -12.99 -2.77
CA MET A 1 9.92 -11.65 -2.81
C MET A 1 10.00 -11.05 -1.41
N LEU A 2 8.88 -10.94 -0.67
CA LEU A 2 8.91 -10.44 0.70
C LEU A 2 9.78 -11.29 1.64
N GLU A 3 9.69 -12.62 1.53
CA GLU A 3 10.58 -13.54 2.25
C GLU A 3 12.06 -13.23 1.98
N ARG A 4 12.47 -13.15 0.71
CA ARG A 4 13.84 -12.72 0.33
C ARG A 4 14.23 -11.34 0.83
N ALA A 5 13.29 -10.40 0.95
CA ALA A 5 13.55 -9.07 1.48
C ALA A 5 13.78 -9.11 3.00
N LEU A 6 13.03 -9.95 3.72
CA LEU A 6 13.24 -10.21 5.14
C LEU A 6 14.59 -10.92 5.38
N GLU A 7 14.89 -11.97 4.61
CA GLU A 7 16.16 -12.70 4.68
C GLU A 7 17.37 -11.81 4.39
N ALA A 8 17.21 -10.83 3.49
CA ALA A 8 18.24 -9.86 3.15
C ALA A 8 18.22 -8.61 4.05
N GLU A 9 17.41 -8.61 5.12
CA GLU A 9 17.29 -7.49 6.09
C GLU A 9 17.01 -6.14 5.43
N VAL A 10 16.26 -6.14 4.32
CA VAL A 10 15.88 -4.91 3.63
C VAL A 10 14.97 -4.10 4.56
N PRO A 11 15.28 -2.82 4.85
CA PRO A 11 14.50 -2.03 5.77
C PRO A 11 13.14 -1.67 5.16
N PHE A 12 12.06 -2.17 5.75
CA PHE A 12 10.70 -1.70 5.50
C PHE A 12 9.85 -1.81 6.77
N GLY A 13 8.87 -0.93 6.92
CA GLY A 13 8.02 -0.92 8.12
C GLY A 13 6.64 -1.52 7.93
N TRP A 14 6.11 -1.53 6.69
CA TRP A 14 4.74 -1.90 6.40
C TRP A 14 4.64 -2.52 5.01
N VAL A 15 3.70 -3.46 4.84
CA VAL A 15 3.33 -4.02 3.54
C VAL A 15 1.95 -3.50 3.11
N THR A 16 1.83 -3.09 1.86
CA THR A 16 0.54 -2.79 1.21
C THR A 16 0.42 -3.58 -0.07
N ALA A 17 -0.77 -4.05 -0.38
CA ALA A 17 -1.03 -4.82 -1.59
C ALA A 17 -2.49 -4.67 -2.05
N ASP A 18 -2.71 -5.00 -3.32
CA ASP A 18 -4.03 -4.97 -3.94
C ASP A 18 -4.90 -6.17 -3.53
N GLU A 19 -6.11 -6.20 -4.10
CA GLU A 19 -7.13 -7.20 -3.82
C GLU A 19 -6.71 -8.62 -4.21
N LEU A 20 -5.87 -8.78 -5.24
CA LEU A 20 -5.44 -10.07 -5.73
C LEU A 20 -4.59 -10.79 -4.67
N TYR A 21 -3.69 -10.07 -4.01
CA TYR A 21 -2.94 -10.60 -2.89
C TYR A 21 -3.77 -10.70 -1.61
N GLY A 22 -4.62 -9.71 -1.33
CA GLY A 22 -5.41 -9.71 -0.08
C GLY A 22 -6.50 -10.75 -0.01
N ASN A 23 -7.05 -11.17 -1.13
CA ASN A 23 -8.00 -12.27 -1.18
C ASN A 23 -7.34 -13.60 -0.74
N ASP A 24 -6.02 -13.73 -0.93
CA ASP A 24 -5.27 -14.86 -0.37
C ASP A 24 -5.13 -14.72 1.15
N THR A 25 -5.83 -15.60 1.87
CA THR A 25 -5.76 -15.63 3.33
C THR A 25 -4.41 -16.16 3.82
N LYS A 26 -3.75 -17.06 3.07
CA LYS A 26 -2.43 -17.57 3.44
C LYS A 26 -1.38 -16.46 3.41
N PHE A 27 -1.45 -15.58 2.41
CA PHE A 27 -0.59 -14.40 2.31
C PHE A 27 -0.72 -13.49 3.55
N ARG A 28 -1.96 -13.14 3.94
CA ARG A 28 -2.20 -12.28 5.11
C ARG A 28 -1.75 -12.95 6.40
N LEU A 29 -2.10 -14.23 6.61
CA LEU A 29 -1.67 -14.98 7.78
C LEU A 29 -0.15 -15.13 7.85
N TRP A 30 0.51 -15.34 6.71
CA TRP A 30 1.96 -15.40 6.66
C TRP A 30 2.60 -14.09 7.14
N LEU A 31 2.12 -12.92 6.67
CA LEU A 31 2.57 -11.62 7.17
C LEU A 31 2.39 -11.49 8.69
N GLU A 32 1.27 -11.99 9.24
CA GLU A 32 1.04 -12.01 10.69
C GLU A 32 2.02 -12.93 11.42
N THR A 33 2.38 -14.10 10.85
CA THR A 33 3.33 -15.04 11.49
C THR A 33 4.75 -14.51 11.57
N VAL A 34 5.13 -13.62 10.65
CA VAL A 34 6.45 -12.96 10.64
C VAL A 34 6.39 -11.55 11.23
N ASP A 35 5.31 -11.20 11.92
CA ASP A 35 5.12 -9.91 12.60
C ASP A 35 5.33 -8.68 11.68
N VAL A 36 4.90 -8.79 10.43
CA VAL A 36 4.97 -7.70 9.44
C VAL A 36 3.64 -6.93 9.42
N PRO A 37 3.63 -5.65 9.85
CA PRO A 37 2.45 -4.80 9.74
C PRO A 37 2.01 -4.63 8.29
N HIS A 38 0.70 -4.66 8.05
CA HIS A 38 0.17 -4.56 6.71
C HIS A 38 -1.20 -3.87 6.62
N VAL A 39 -1.45 -3.29 5.44
CA VAL A 39 -2.76 -2.79 5.01
C VAL A 39 -3.00 -3.33 3.61
N VAL A 40 -3.85 -4.35 3.49
CA VAL A 40 -4.01 -5.08 2.23
C VAL A 40 -5.46 -4.99 1.78
N ALA A 41 -5.68 -4.59 0.53
CA ALA A 41 -7.01 -4.47 -0.04
C ALA A 41 -7.67 -5.85 -0.17
N VAL A 42 -8.98 -5.94 0.05
CA VAL A 42 -9.73 -7.21 -0.02
C VAL A 42 -11.05 -7.02 -0.76
N PRO A 43 -11.61 -8.07 -1.39
CA PRO A 43 -12.91 -7.97 -2.03
C PRO A 43 -13.98 -7.61 -1.00
N LYS A 44 -15.04 -6.94 -1.45
CA LYS A 44 -16.23 -6.67 -0.61
C LYS A 44 -16.87 -7.95 -0.03
N SER A 45 -16.64 -9.10 -0.66
CA SER A 45 -17.11 -10.42 -0.22
C SER A 45 -16.18 -11.13 0.76
N ALA A 46 -15.00 -10.57 1.07
CA ALA A 46 -14.04 -11.15 2.00
C ALA A 46 -14.68 -11.38 3.39
N MET A 47 -14.30 -12.48 4.03
CA MET A 47 -14.79 -12.84 5.36
C MET A 47 -13.75 -12.48 6.42
N VAL A 48 -14.21 -11.86 7.52
CA VAL A 48 -13.40 -11.58 8.71
C VAL A 48 -14.14 -12.06 9.96
N VAL A 49 -13.41 -12.20 11.07
CA VAL A 49 -14.00 -12.45 12.38
C VAL A 49 -14.24 -11.08 13.03
N SER A 50 -15.49 -10.71 13.27
CA SER A 50 -15.86 -9.46 13.93
C SER A 50 -15.43 -9.44 15.39
N PHE A 51 -15.53 -8.28 16.04
CA PHE A 51 -15.30 -8.17 17.48
C PHE A 51 -16.26 -9.03 18.31
N GLY A 52 -17.47 -9.30 17.80
CA GLY A 52 -18.43 -10.23 18.40
C GLY A 52 -18.15 -11.71 18.14
N LEU A 53 -16.94 -12.07 17.66
CA LEU A 53 -16.52 -13.44 17.35
C LEU A 53 -17.35 -14.14 16.24
N LEU A 54 -18.01 -13.37 15.38
CA LEU A 54 -18.78 -13.89 14.25
C LEU A 54 -18.00 -13.78 12.95
N LYS A 55 -18.11 -14.79 12.08
CA LYS A 55 -17.56 -14.73 10.73
C LYS A 55 -18.52 -13.95 9.82
N VAL A 56 -18.15 -12.74 9.42
CA VAL A 56 -19.01 -11.80 8.67
C VAL A 56 -18.29 -11.28 7.42
N ARG A 57 -19.05 -10.92 6.38
CA ARG A 57 -18.50 -10.24 5.20
C ARG A 57 -18.09 -8.82 5.54
N VAL A 58 -16.96 -8.36 5.00
CA VAL A 58 -16.44 -7.01 5.24
C VAL A 58 -17.44 -5.92 4.85
N ASN A 59 -18.16 -6.09 3.74
CA ASN A 59 -19.12 -5.09 3.29
C ASN A 59 -20.33 -4.94 4.22
N ARG A 60 -20.76 -6.01 4.88
CA ARG A 60 -21.87 -5.95 5.85
C ARG A 60 -21.45 -5.21 7.11
N LEU A 61 -20.27 -5.50 7.63
CA LEU A 61 -19.74 -4.80 8.80
C LEU A 61 -19.60 -3.30 8.58
N ILE A 62 -19.16 -2.89 7.39
CA ILE A 62 -19.02 -1.46 7.05
C ILE A 62 -20.38 -0.80 6.78
N ALA A 63 -21.34 -1.52 6.19
CA ALA A 63 -22.68 -1.00 5.95
C ALA A 63 -23.48 -0.73 7.25
N GLU A 64 -23.12 -1.39 8.36
CA GLU A 64 -23.73 -1.17 9.68
C GLU A 64 -23.17 0.07 10.40
N LEU A 65 -22.11 0.71 9.88
CA LEU A 65 -21.51 1.87 10.52
C LEU A 65 -22.38 3.12 10.38
N PRO A 66 -22.57 3.90 11.46
CA PRO A 66 -23.21 5.20 11.36
C PRO A 66 -22.32 6.16 10.56
N ASP A 67 -22.93 7.17 9.93
CA ASP A 67 -22.17 8.17 9.17
C ASP A 67 -21.13 8.93 10.02
N THR A 68 -21.36 9.03 11.33
CA THR A 68 -20.42 9.64 12.29
C THR A 68 -19.12 8.85 12.47
N ALA A 69 -19.07 7.58 12.07
CA ALA A 69 -17.86 6.76 12.12
C ALA A 69 -16.87 7.12 10.99
N TRP A 70 -17.32 7.81 9.95
CA TRP A 70 -16.52 8.18 8.80
C TRP A 70 -15.79 9.51 9.05
N LYS A 71 -14.47 9.50 8.86
CA LYS A 71 -13.60 10.67 9.00
C LYS A 71 -12.99 11.03 7.66
N ARG A 72 -13.09 12.30 7.28
CA ARG A 72 -12.49 12.82 6.06
C ARG A 72 -10.99 12.99 6.24
N LEU A 73 -10.20 12.23 5.48
CA LEU A 73 -8.73 12.24 5.58
C LEU A 73 -8.08 12.17 4.19
N SER A 74 -6.88 12.74 4.09
CA SER A 74 -6.05 12.63 2.90
C SER A 74 -5.08 11.45 3.03
N CYS A 75 -4.92 10.68 1.95
CA CYS A 75 -3.94 9.59 1.89
C CYS A 75 -2.54 10.04 1.45
N GLY A 76 -2.30 11.35 1.37
CA GLY A 76 -1.04 11.99 0.98
C GLY A 76 -1.24 13.05 -0.12
N GLU A 77 -0.20 13.85 -0.37
CA GLU A 77 -0.14 14.73 -1.54
C GLU A 77 0.10 13.86 -2.78
N GLY A 78 -0.89 13.77 -3.67
CA GLY A 78 -0.69 13.18 -4.99
C GLY A 78 -0.23 14.24 -5.99
N GLY A 79 0.27 13.83 -7.16
CA GLY A 79 0.61 14.75 -8.26
C GLY A 79 -0.57 15.59 -8.82
N ARG A 80 -1.80 15.40 -8.29
CA ARG A 80 -3.00 16.20 -8.58
C ARG A 80 -3.59 16.89 -7.33
N GLY A 81 -2.79 17.05 -6.27
CA GLY A 81 -3.20 17.59 -4.97
C GLY A 81 -3.59 16.51 -3.94
N PRO A 82 -3.97 16.92 -2.72
CA PRO A 82 -4.35 16.00 -1.66
C PRO A 82 -5.55 15.15 -2.09
N ARG A 83 -5.38 13.83 -2.16
CA ARG A 83 -6.50 12.93 -2.46
C ARG A 83 -7.27 12.68 -1.18
N VAL A 84 -8.40 13.37 -1.04
CA VAL A 84 -9.27 13.30 0.13
C VAL A 84 -10.33 12.22 -0.08
N SER A 85 -10.57 11.40 0.92
CA SER A 85 -11.66 10.40 0.94
C SER A 85 -12.23 10.31 2.35
N ASP A 86 -13.41 9.72 2.49
CA ASP A 86 -13.98 9.43 3.79
C ASP A 86 -13.52 8.03 4.22
N TRP A 87 -13.01 7.90 5.45
CA TRP A 87 -12.42 6.67 5.96
C TRP A 87 -13.10 6.23 7.25
N ALA A 88 -13.33 4.94 7.39
CA ALA A 88 -13.81 4.34 8.62
C ALA A 88 -12.95 3.13 8.98
N VAL A 89 -12.80 2.89 10.29
CA VAL A 89 -12.03 1.76 10.82
C VAL A 89 -12.82 1.08 11.92
N ILE A 90 -12.80 -0.25 11.92
CA ILE A 90 -13.38 -1.08 12.98
C ILE A 90 -12.38 -2.12 13.45
N ASP A 91 -12.39 -2.41 14.74
CA ASP A 91 -11.65 -3.55 15.29
C ASP A 91 -12.27 -4.87 14.84
N ILE A 92 -11.40 -5.79 14.41
CA ILE A 92 -11.74 -7.17 14.08
C ILE A 92 -10.83 -8.10 14.87
N ARG A 93 -11.17 -9.40 14.93
CA ARG A 93 -10.35 -10.46 15.58
C ARG A 93 -9.91 -10.08 17.01
N PRO A 94 -10.82 -10.08 17.99
CA PRO A 94 -10.52 -9.66 19.36
C PRO A 94 -9.54 -10.61 20.08
N LEU A 95 -9.43 -11.86 19.62
CA LEU A 95 -8.47 -12.85 20.11
C LEU A 95 -7.11 -12.62 19.44
N ARG A 96 -6.36 -11.65 19.97
CA ARG A 96 -5.05 -11.23 19.46
C ARG A 96 -4.07 -10.97 20.61
N ARG A 97 -2.77 -10.96 20.30
CA ARG A 97 -1.74 -10.52 21.26
C ARG A 97 -1.96 -9.04 21.60
N ARG A 98 -1.66 -8.61 22.84
CA ARG A 98 -2.02 -7.27 23.33
C ARG A 98 -1.31 -6.14 22.60
N GLU A 99 -0.10 -6.41 22.13
CA GLU A 99 0.77 -5.47 21.43
C GLU A 99 0.43 -5.34 19.93
N TRP A 100 -0.53 -6.12 19.43
CA TRP A 100 -0.97 -6.11 18.04
C TRP A 100 -2.47 -5.83 17.91
N GLY A 101 -2.83 -5.12 16.85
CA GLY A 101 -4.20 -4.85 16.46
C GLY A 101 -4.53 -5.45 15.10
N HIS A 102 -5.82 -5.71 14.91
CA HIS A 102 -6.41 -6.12 13.65
C HIS A 102 -7.60 -5.22 13.36
N TRP A 103 -7.63 -4.63 12.18
CA TRP A 103 -8.69 -3.71 11.79
C TRP A 103 -9.23 -4.03 10.41
N LEU A 104 -10.50 -3.70 10.20
CA LEU A 104 -11.07 -3.53 8.87
C LEU A 104 -11.16 -2.03 8.61
N LEU A 105 -10.43 -1.58 7.59
CA LEU A 105 -10.43 -0.20 7.10
C LEU A 105 -11.29 -0.12 5.85
N ALA A 106 -12.10 0.93 5.74
CA ALA A 106 -12.89 1.24 4.56
C ALA A 106 -12.58 2.64 4.06
N ARG A 107 -12.52 2.79 2.74
CA ARG A 107 -12.39 4.07 2.05
C ARG A 107 -13.59 4.28 1.15
N ARG A 108 -14.35 5.34 1.42
CA ARG A 108 -15.51 5.78 0.63
C ARG A 108 -15.15 7.00 -0.20
N SER A 109 -15.49 6.96 -1.49
CA SER A 109 -15.33 8.11 -2.38
C SER A 109 -16.27 9.26 -1.98
N ILE A 110 -15.78 10.50 -2.11
CA ILE A 110 -16.58 11.69 -1.84
C ILE A 110 -17.56 11.97 -2.99
N ALA A 111 -17.14 11.66 -4.23
CA ALA A 111 -17.97 11.88 -5.42
C ALA A 111 -19.03 10.79 -5.60
N ASP A 112 -18.72 9.56 -5.20
CA ASP A 112 -19.63 8.41 -5.24
C ASP A 112 -19.59 7.65 -3.91
N PRO A 113 -20.50 7.93 -2.97
CA PRO A 113 -20.54 7.26 -1.67
C PRO A 113 -20.76 5.73 -1.74
N SER A 114 -21.19 5.20 -2.90
CA SER A 114 -21.33 3.75 -3.10
C SER A 114 -20.01 3.06 -3.47
N ASP A 115 -19.02 3.83 -3.94
CA ASP A 115 -17.68 3.34 -4.21
C ASP A 115 -16.87 3.24 -2.91
N ILE A 116 -16.81 2.01 -2.39
CA ILE A 116 -16.11 1.68 -1.15
C ILE A 116 -15.04 0.61 -1.43
N ALA A 117 -13.80 0.94 -1.07
CA ALA A 117 -12.69 0.00 -1.02
C ALA A 117 -12.47 -0.51 0.42
N TYR A 118 -12.14 -1.79 0.57
CA TYR A 118 -12.00 -2.46 1.85
C TYR A 118 -10.56 -2.95 2.03
N TYR A 119 -10.03 -2.88 3.25
CA TYR A 119 -8.69 -3.31 3.58
C TYR A 119 -8.67 -4.07 4.91
N VAL A 120 -7.97 -5.20 4.95
CA VAL A 120 -7.63 -5.86 6.21
C VAL A 120 -6.28 -5.35 6.68
N CYS A 121 -6.23 -4.91 7.92
CA CYS A 121 -5.08 -4.29 8.54
C CYS A 121 -4.60 -5.11 9.74
N PHE A 122 -3.28 -5.14 9.90
CA PHE A 122 -2.59 -5.71 11.06
C PHE A 122 -1.38 -4.83 11.38
N GLY A 123 -1.12 -4.58 12.65
CA GLY A 123 0.02 -3.76 13.06
C GLY A 123 0.08 -3.53 14.57
N PRO A 124 1.04 -2.73 15.06
CA PRO A 124 1.15 -2.36 16.47
C PRO A 124 -0.17 -1.80 17.00
N ALA A 125 -0.60 -2.20 18.19
CA ALA A 125 -1.93 -1.89 18.74
C ALA A 125 -2.22 -0.38 18.89
N ASP A 126 -1.19 0.47 18.94
CA ASP A 126 -1.26 1.93 19.00
C ASP A 126 -1.32 2.60 17.61
N THR A 127 -1.40 1.82 16.53
CA THR A 127 -1.51 2.35 15.16
C THR A 127 -2.75 3.22 14.99
N THR A 128 -2.56 4.47 14.58
CA THR A 128 -3.66 5.41 14.34
C THR A 128 -4.33 5.21 12.98
N LEU A 129 -5.56 5.72 12.83
CA LEU A 129 -6.26 5.75 11.55
C LEU A 129 -5.43 6.46 10.48
N GLU A 130 -4.83 7.60 10.79
CA GLU A 130 -4.02 8.38 9.85
C GLU A 130 -2.82 7.57 9.34
N ARG A 131 -2.23 6.73 10.20
CA ARG A 131 -1.14 5.82 9.78
C ARG A 131 -1.65 4.76 8.83
N LEU A 132 -2.78 4.11 9.12
CA LEU A 132 -3.40 3.13 8.22
C LEU A 132 -3.76 3.75 6.86
N VAL A 133 -4.34 4.95 6.87
CA VAL A 133 -4.69 5.73 5.67
C VAL A 133 -3.46 6.06 4.83
N ARG A 134 -2.35 6.45 5.46
CA ARG A 134 -1.08 6.72 4.76
C ARG A 134 -0.52 5.46 4.11
N VAL A 135 -0.56 4.31 4.79
CA VAL A 135 -0.07 3.03 4.24
C VAL A 135 -0.96 2.54 3.09
N ALA A 136 -2.29 2.67 3.21
CA ALA A 136 -3.22 2.41 2.11
C ALA A 136 -2.95 3.34 0.91
N GLY A 137 -2.65 4.62 1.18
CA GLY A 137 -2.32 5.65 0.20
C GLY A 137 -1.06 5.37 -0.61
N ALA A 138 -0.05 4.73 0.00
CA ALA A 138 1.22 4.41 -0.65
C ALA A 138 1.05 3.54 -1.91
N ARG A 139 -0.06 2.81 -2.04
CA ARG A 139 -0.38 2.02 -3.24
C ARG A 139 -0.43 2.88 -4.52
N TRP A 140 -0.84 4.15 -4.42
CA TRP A 140 -0.85 5.06 -5.56
C TRP A 140 0.56 5.47 -5.99
N ALA A 141 1.44 5.76 -5.04
CA ALA A 141 2.85 6.06 -5.35
C ALA A 141 3.53 4.85 -6.02
N ILE A 142 3.13 3.63 -5.63
CA ILE A 142 3.58 2.39 -6.29
C ILE A 142 3.07 2.32 -7.74
N GLU A 143 1.79 2.62 -8.00
CA GLU A 143 1.24 2.66 -9.36
C GLU A 143 1.91 3.72 -10.25
N GLU A 144 2.13 4.93 -9.70
CA GLU A 144 2.86 5.99 -10.40
C GLU A 144 4.30 5.55 -10.70
N CYS A 145 4.99 4.95 -9.74
CA CYS A 145 6.32 4.37 -9.93
C CYS A 145 6.34 3.30 -11.04
N PHE A 146 5.36 2.39 -11.05
CA PHE A 146 5.22 1.40 -12.13
C PHE A 146 4.97 2.05 -13.49
N GLN A 147 4.14 3.08 -13.57
CA GLN A 147 3.89 3.79 -14.82
C GLN A 147 5.15 4.50 -15.32
N THR A 148 5.91 5.14 -14.43
CA THR A 148 7.21 5.72 -14.75
C THR A 148 8.20 4.65 -15.20
N ALA A 149 8.26 3.50 -14.53
CA ALA A 149 9.13 2.39 -14.90
C ALA A 149 8.86 1.90 -16.34
N LYS A 150 7.60 1.75 -16.71
CA LYS A 150 7.18 1.37 -18.06
C LYS A 150 7.64 2.40 -19.09
N ASN A 151 7.30 3.66 -18.84
CA ASN A 151 7.56 4.75 -19.78
C ASN A 151 9.06 5.07 -19.94
N GLU A 152 9.81 5.12 -18.84
CA GLU A 152 11.19 5.63 -18.81
C GLU A 152 12.24 4.51 -18.91
N THR A 153 11.92 3.30 -18.44
CA THR A 153 12.90 2.20 -18.33
C THR A 153 12.46 0.91 -19.04
N GLY A 154 11.36 0.96 -19.79
CA GLY A 154 10.87 -0.16 -20.57
C GLY A 154 10.52 -1.37 -19.73
N LEU A 155 9.95 -1.18 -18.53
CA LEU A 155 9.61 -2.28 -17.62
C LEU A 155 8.74 -3.35 -18.28
N ASP A 156 7.84 -2.96 -19.19
CA ASP A 156 6.98 -3.83 -20.01
C ASP A 156 7.42 -3.93 -21.48
N HIS A 157 8.55 -3.32 -21.85
CA HIS A 157 9.12 -3.36 -23.21
C HIS A 157 10.08 -4.54 -23.38
N TYR A 158 9.60 -5.77 -23.21
CA TYR A 158 10.39 -6.99 -23.43
C TYR A 158 9.62 -8.02 -24.28
N GLN A 159 10.35 -8.86 -25.01
CA GLN A 159 9.79 -9.99 -25.77
C GLN A 159 10.32 -11.35 -25.28
N VAL A 160 10.92 -11.37 -24.08
CA VAL A 160 11.50 -12.57 -23.49
C VAL A 160 10.43 -13.57 -23.10
N ARG A 161 10.71 -14.86 -23.32
CA ARG A 161 9.76 -15.97 -23.05
C ARG A 161 10.19 -16.90 -21.91
N GLY A 162 11.39 -16.72 -21.37
CA GLY A 162 11.93 -17.51 -20.27
C GLY A 162 11.94 -16.74 -18.96
N TYR A 163 11.59 -17.41 -17.85
CA TYR A 163 11.55 -16.81 -16.51
C TYR A 163 12.86 -16.10 -16.14
N GLN A 164 14.00 -16.74 -16.38
CA GLN A 164 15.33 -16.16 -16.09
C GLN A 164 15.59 -14.87 -16.88
N ALA A 165 15.25 -14.87 -18.17
CA ALA A 165 15.42 -13.68 -19.02
C ALA A 165 14.49 -12.55 -18.58
N TRP A 166 13.23 -12.88 -18.26
CA TRP A 166 12.27 -11.95 -17.68
C TRP A 166 12.76 -11.35 -16.37
N TYR A 167 13.21 -12.19 -15.44
CA TYR A 167 13.68 -11.76 -14.13
C TYR A 167 14.87 -10.80 -14.23
N ARG A 168 15.83 -11.08 -15.13
CA ARG A 168 16.96 -10.18 -15.42
C ARG A 168 16.48 -8.84 -15.98
N HIS A 169 15.56 -8.86 -16.94
CA HIS A 169 14.99 -7.64 -17.54
C HIS A 169 14.32 -6.75 -16.48
N ILE A 170 13.39 -7.32 -15.69
CA ILE A 170 12.69 -6.58 -14.64
C ILE A 170 13.67 -5.99 -13.63
N THR A 171 14.68 -6.76 -13.22
CA THR A 171 15.70 -6.28 -12.27
C THR A 171 16.49 -5.10 -12.85
N LEU A 172 16.91 -5.16 -14.11
CA LEU A 172 17.65 -4.08 -14.77
C LEU A 172 16.78 -2.83 -14.95
N SER A 173 15.53 -2.96 -15.40
CA SER A 173 14.60 -1.83 -15.53
C SER A 173 14.33 -1.16 -14.18
N MET A 174 14.08 -1.93 -13.11
CA MET A 174 13.91 -1.39 -11.77
C MET A 174 15.17 -0.69 -11.24
N THR A 175 16.36 -1.23 -11.55
CA THR A 175 17.65 -0.61 -11.18
C THR A 175 17.84 0.72 -11.91
N ALA A 176 17.56 0.76 -13.22
CA ALA A 176 17.62 1.98 -14.01
C ALA A 176 16.64 3.03 -13.48
N LEU A 177 15.44 2.63 -13.07
CA LEU A 177 14.45 3.54 -12.50
C LEU A 177 14.95 4.14 -11.19
N ALA A 178 15.48 3.32 -10.29
CA ALA A 178 16.07 3.78 -9.04
C ALA A 178 17.18 4.82 -9.30
N PHE A 179 18.06 4.56 -10.28
CA PHE A 179 19.09 5.51 -10.70
C PHE A 179 18.50 6.84 -11.18
N LEU A 180 17.46 6.81 -12.02
CA LEU A 180 16.80 8.03 -12.52
C LEU A 180 16.15 8.85 -11.41
N VAL A 181 15.44 8.18 -10.48
CA VAL A 181 14.78 8.84 -9.34
C VAL A 181 15.82 9.50 -8.43
N ILE A 182 16.89 8.79 -8.09
CA ILE A 182 17.98 9.33 -7.25
C ILE A 182 18.66 10.51 -7.93
N THR A 183 18.95 10.40 -9.24
CA THR A 183 19.62 11.48 -9.99
C THR A 183 18.72 12.72 -10.10
N ARG A 184 17.41 12.54 -10.31
CA ARG A 184 16.45 13.65 -10.33
C ARG A 184 16.40 14.36 -8.98
N GLU A 185 16.30 13.62 -7.89
CA GLU A 185 16.27 14.17 -6.52
C GLU A 185 17.55 14.96 -6.19
N ILE A 186 18.72 14.44 -6.58
CA ILE A 186 20.01 15.14 -6.39
C ILE A 186 20.05 16.44 -7.21
N THR A 187 19.51 16.43 -8.44
CA THR A 187 19.50 17.59 -9.34
C THR A 187 18.51 18.66 -8.85
N GLU A 188 17.33 18.27 -8.36
CA GLU A 188 16.34 19.19 -7.81
C GLU A 188 16.81 19.86 -6.51
N LYS A 189 17.60 19.15 -5.68
CA LYS A 189 18.25 19.71 -4.50
C LYS A 189 19.48 20.57 -4.79
N GLY A 190 19.95 20.61 -6.04
CA GLY A 190 21.14 21.36 -6.46
C GLY A 190 20.88 22.33 -7.60
N ALA A 191 20.71 23.61 -7.31
CA ALA A 191 20.96 24.70 -8.28
C ALA A 191 21.55 25.94 -7.58
N PRO A 192 22.47 26.72 -8.18
CA PRO A 192 22.85 26.75 -9.59
C PRO A 192 24.31 26.34 -9.88
N HIS A 193 24.56 25.97 -11.14
CA HIS A 193 25.89 25.86 -11.73
C HIS A 193 26.62 27.22 -11.64
N PRO A 194 27.87 27.31 -11.14
CA PRO A 194 28.61 28.56 -11.22
C PRO A 194 28.84 28.90 -12.69
N ALA A 195 28.44 30.10 -13.10
CA ALA A 195 28.71 30.62 -14.42
C ALA A 195 30.21 30.47 -14.72
N ARG A 196 30.54 29.83 -15.85
CA ARG A 196 31.92 29.85 -16.37
C ARG A 196 32.28 31.31 -16.64
N ALA A 197 33.17 31.87 -15.83
CA ALA A 197 33.84 33.11 -16.15
C ALA A 197 34.73 32.86 -17.37
N ASN A 198 34.38 33.50 -18.50
CA ASN A 198 35.27 33.61 -19.65
C ASN A 198 36.58 34.30 -19.22
N ARG A 199 37.71 33.65 -19.49
CA ARG A 199 39.00 34.28 -19.71
C ARG A 199 39.58 33.77 -21.03
#